data_AF-A0A3D4FX01-F1
#
_entry.id   AF-A0A3D4FX01-F1
#
_cell.length_a   1.000
_cell.length_b   1.000
_cell.length_c   1.000
_cell.angle_alpha   90.00
_cell.angle_beta   90.00
_cell.angle_gamma   90.00
#
_symmetry.space_group_name_H-M   'P 1'
#
loop_
_entity.id
_entity.type
_entity.pdbx_description
1 polymer ?
#
loop_
_entity_poly.entity_id
_entity_poly.type
_entity_poly.pdbx_seq_one_letter_code
_entity_poly.pdbx_strand_id
1 'polypeptide(L)'
;MAKRLFGTVAVLMLVGDRLPAQQFPPGYVDPAPLLAAVAEEIGEANLTCITYSGTGYDGAVGQTFENAVNVDWPRIDSMANYTRTINWATGTSKETFDREPGLNPAAWKYGIGWEGGTPTQRETRQTHIVNGASAWHMDGDGPPVAVPPELAEVYQLDMWLNPPGFLKAARLPGANPVALWRWEQLEKGRDGNVVSPEKMYVVAITMLGKYRVDATINSQNQIQRIKTTVNIPALGDFNIEHESTNQTAFGNVKWPISWHSHQGWDDNWQFNGTSTGHNAYGGQFPNVQPNVCDDPVPVPPPVAQATWSTEVAVEQMADGVYVLGGGPANSYMVEFNDFVAVFEAPGNEKRSLAVIEEVVKLAPNKPIRWLISSHPHFDHIGGLRTYLHIGSTIVTHMQNVEFLNKDVLTYVARTVEPDIVSKWPPTELAEGYTYEAIQENYVITDNSRILRVYYVQPLGHVAGMLMAYLPVERIVFQADLFDTHEPPRAAQLPAMRSLNNQVQRMNLDVETLAPVHGRPVPWSEFMTALSRLERQRPN
;
A
#
# COMPACT_ATOMS: atom_id res chain seq x y z
N MET A 1 -47.27 -74.89 38.40
CA MET A 1 -46.97 -74.27 37.09
C MET A 1 -47.75 -72.97 36.98
N ALA A 2 -47.07 -71.83 36.86
CA ALA A 2 -47.48 -70.66 36.08
C ALA A 2 -46.50 -69.49 36.39
N LYS A 3 -45.65 -69.16 35.41
CA LYS A 3 -44.84 -67.93 35.37
C LYS A 3 -45.74 -66.74 35.08
N ARG A 4 -45.49 -65.57 35.68
CA ARG A 4 -45.66 -64.26 35.03
C ARG A 4 -44.60 -63.27 35.52
N LEU A 5 -43.78 -62.82 34.56
CA LEU A 5 -42.91 -61.65 34.61
C LEU A 5 -43.78 -60.38 34.64
N PHE A 6 -43.38 -59.38 35.41
CA PHE A 6 -43.73 -57.97 35.18
C PHE A 6 -42.49 -57.14 35.41
N GLY A 7 -42.14 -56.32 34.41
CA GLY A 7 -41.18 -55.22 34.55
C GLY A 7 -41.77 -54.00 33.87
N THR A 8 -41.60 -52.82 34.50
CA THR A 8 -41.70 -51.49 33.86
C THR A 8 -41.11 -50.47 34.85
N VAL A 9 -39.94 -49.91 34.55
CA VAL A 9 -39.67 -48.56 33.99
C VAL A 9 -39.29 -47.54 35.07
N ALA A 10 -38.01 -47.14 35.03
CA ALA A 10 -37.50 -45.95 35.68
C ALA A 10 -37.66 -44.76 34.72
N VAL A 11 -38.36 -43.72 35.18
CA VAL A 11 -38.51 -42.44 34.47
C VAL A 11 -37.28 -41.58 34.79
N LEU A 12 -36.44 -41.32 33.79
CA LEU A 12 -35.38 -40.31 33.85
C LEU A 12 -36.00 -38.95 33.49
N MET A 13 -36.15 -38.07 34.49
CA MET A 13 -36.47 -36.66 34.25
C MET A 13 -35.20 -35.96 33.73
N LEU A 14 -35.24 -35.50 32.49
CA LEU A 14 -34.28 -34.54 31.93
C LEU A 14 -34.53 -33.17 32.58
N VAL A 15 -33.70 -32.82 33.58
CA VAL A 15 -33.57 -31.45 34.05
C VAL A 15 -32.81 -30.68 32.98
N GLY A 16 -33.49 -29.79 32.27
CA GLY A 16 -32.86 -28.86 31.35
C GLY A 16 -32.06 -27.83 32.14
N ASP A 17 -30.76 -28.06 32.27
CA ASP A 17 -29.83 -27.05 32.77
C ASP A 17 -29.83 -25.86 31.81
N ARG A 18 -30.52 -24.78 32.21
CA ARG A 18 -30.31 -23.45 31.62
C ARG A 18 -28.92 -23.00 32.05
N LEU A 19 -27.94 -23.20 31.19
CA LEU A 19 -26.64 -22.55 31.34
C LEU A 19 -26.87 -21.02 31.49
N PRO A 20 -26.35 -20.37 32.54
CA PRO A 20 -26.48 -18.92 32.69
C PRO A 20 -25.92 -18.21 31.45
N ALA A 21 -26.66 -17.22 30.96
CA ALA A 21 -26.20 -16.34 29.89
C ALA A 21 -24.84 -15.75 30.29
N GLN A 22 -23.84 -15.90 29.42
CA GLN A 22 -22.51 -15.36 29.64
C GLN A 22 -22.62 -13.85 29.86
N GLN A 23 -22.27 -13.39 31.07
CA GLN A 23 -22.23 -11.95 31.35
C GLN A 23 -20.97 -11.36 30.72
N PHE A 24 -21.16 -10.42 29.79
CA PHE A 24 -20.07 -9.68 29.18
C PHE A 24 -19.69 -8.47 30.07
N PRO A 25 -18.42 -8.03 30.06
CA PRO A 25 -18.02 -6.81 30.75
C PRO A 25 -18.83 -5.59 30.28
N PRO A 26 -19.00 -4.55 31.10
CA PRO A 26 -19.69 -3.32 30.68
C PRO A 26 -19.14 -2.77 29.35
N GLY A 27 -20.05 -2.42 28.43
CA GLY A 27 -19.72 -1.96 27.08
C GLY A 27 -19.60 -3.06 26.02
N TYR A 28 -19.33 -4.31 26.44
CA TYR A 28 -19.28 -5.47 25.55
C TYR A 28 -20.64 -6.16 25.46
N VAL A 29 -20.88 -6.82 24.33
CA VAL A 29 -22.11 -7.57 24.05
C VAL A 29 -21.78 -8.89 23.38
N ASP A 30 -22.76 -9.81 23.38
CA ASP A 30 -22.61 -11.07 22.68
C ASP A 30 -22.55 -10.85 21.15
N PRO A 31 -21.45 -11.19 20.46
CA PRO A 31 -21.36 -11.06 19.01
C PRO A 31 -22.29 -12.03 18.27
N ALA A 32 -22.61 -13.20 18.84
CA ALA A 32 -23.35 -14.24 18.14
C ALA A 32 -24.75 -13.81 17.65
N PRO A 33 -25.63 -13.24 18.51
CA PRO A 33 -26.94 -12.77 18.06
C PRO A 33 -26.84 -11.58 17.10
N LEU A 34 -25.82 -10.72 17.22
CA LEU A 34 -25.60 -9.61 16.29
C LEU A 34 -25.26 -10.13 14.89
N LEU A 35 -24.25 -11.02 14.80
CA LEU A 35 -23.83 -11.61 13.53
C LEU A 35 -24.98 -12.43 12.89
N ALA A 36 -25.79 -13.12 13.69
CA ALA A 36 -26.97 -13.83 13.20
C ALA A 36 -28.02 -12.89 12.61
N ALA A 37 -28.32 -11.77 13.29
CA ALA A 37 -29.29 -10.77 12.80
C ALA A 37 -28.82 -10.09 11.50
N VAL A 38 -27.52 -9.79 11.39
CA VAL A 38 -26.93 -9.25 10.14
C VAL A 38 -27.01 -10.27 9.01
N ALA A 39 -26.68 -11.54 9.30
CA ALA A 39 -26.75 -12.62 8.31
C ALA A 39 -28.17 -12.83 7.78
N GLU A 40 -29.18 -12.73 8.64
CA GLU A 40 -30.60 -12.76 8.26
C GLU A 40 -30.99 -11.55 7.42
N GLU A 41 -30.61 -10.34 7.85
CA GLU A 41 -30.93 -9.08 7.16
C GLU A 41 -30.48 -9.06 5.69
N ILE A 42 -29.29 -9.61 5.41
CA ILE A 42 -28.72 -9.63 4.05
C ILE A 42 -28.91 -10.98 3.32
N GLY A 43 -29.53 -11.97 3.96
CA GLY A 43 -29.73 -13.29 3.38
C GLY A 43 -28.43 -14.07 3.10
N GLU A 44 -27.40 -13.88 3.94
CA GLU A 44 -26.04 -14.42 3.73
C GLU A 44 -26.00 -15.94 3.59
N ALA A 45 -26.91 -16.66 4.27
CA ALA A 45 -27.02 -18.11 4.20
C ALA A 45 -27.33 -18.62 2.78
N ASN A 46 -27.92 -17.78 1.93
CA ASN A 46 -28.24 -18.11 0.54
C ASN A 46 -27.13 -17.72 -0.45
N LEU A 47 -25.98 -17.25 0.04
CA LEU A 47 -24.90 -16.71 -0.79
C LEU A 47 -23.60 -17.49 -0.58
N THR A 48 -23.15 -18.20 -1.61
CA THR A 48 -21.87 -18.95 -1.60
C THR A 48 -20.76 -18.22 -2.35
N CYS A 49 -21.12 -17.53 -3.42
CA CYS A 49 -20.25 -16.70 -4.23
C CYS A 49 -21.05 -15.54 -4.84
N ILE A 50 -20.35 -14.55 -5.39
CA ILE A 50 -20.97 -13.39 -6.01
C ILE A 50 -20.17 -12.94 -7.21
N THR A 51 -20.86 -12.46 -8.25
CA THR A 51 -20.26 -11.64 -9.30
C THR A 51 -20.98 -10.29 -9.33
N TYR A 52 -20.22 -9.21 -9.35
CA TYR A 52 -20.77 -7.86 -9.51
C TYR A 52 -19.96 -7.02 -10.48
N SER A 53 -20.62 -6.06 -11.13
CA SER A 53 -19.99 -5.20 -12.14
C SER A 53 -20.55 -3.79 -12.19
N GLY A 54 -19.76 -2.88 -12.76
CA GLY A 54 -20.08 -1.46 -12.88
C GLY A 54 -18.87 -0.63 -13.27
N THR A 55 -18.77 0.57 -12.69
CA THR A 55 -17.67 1.51 -12.93
C THR A 55 -17.16 2.02 -11.60
N GLY A 56 -15.84 2.05 -11.46
CA GLY A 56 -15.16 2.59 -10.30
C GLY A 56 -14.11 3.63 -10.65
N TYR A 57 -13.49 4.14 -9.60
CA TYR A 57 -12.29 4.95 -9.65
C TYR A 57 -11.21 4.31 -8.79
N ASP A 58 -9.96 4.63 -9.07
CA ASP A 58 -8.81 4.25 -8.27
C ASP A 58 -8.02 5.47 -7.79
N GLY A 59 -7.29 5.28 -6.70
CA GLY A 59 -6.35 6.27 -6.15
C GLY A 59 -5.00 5.61 -5.90
N ALA A 60 -3.93 6.18 -6.45
CA ALA A 60 -2.56 5.69 -6.25
C ALA A 60 -2.02 6.11 -4.88
N VAL A 61 -2.18 5.23 -3.89
CA VAL A 61 -1.76 5.50 -2.52
C VAL A 61 -0.24 5.71 -2.48
N GLY A 62 0.16 6.86 -1.94
CA GLY A 62 1.56 7.24 -1.81
C GLY A 62 2.18 7.97 -2.99
N GLN A 63 1.40 8.32 -4.03
CA GLN A 63 1.90 8.98 -5.24
C GLN A 63 1.46 10.46 -5.36
N THR A 64 1.08 11.09 -4.25
CA THR A 64 0.57 12.47 -4.22
C THR A 64 1.59 13.48 -4.74
N PHE A 65 1.11 14.56 -5.36
CA PHE A 65 1.98 15.69 -5.74
C PHE A 65 2.51 16.41 -4.49
N GLU A 66 1.66 16.60 -3.48
CA GLU A 66 2.02 17.18 -2.20
C GLU A 66 1.32 16.43 -1.06
N ASN A 67 1.96 16.37 0.11
CA ASN A 67 1.37 15.77 1.30
C ASN A 67 0.79 16.89 2.16
N ALA A 68 -0.52 17.04 2.13
CA ALA A 68 -1.24 18.05 2.90
C ALA A 68 -2.67 17.59 3.22
N VAL A 69 -3.26 18.25 4.23
CA VAL A 69 -4.67 18.06 4.58
C VAL A 69 -5.55 18.39 3.37
N ASN A 70 -6.59 17.59 3.13
CA ASN A 70 -7.53 17.72 2.00
C ASN A 70 -6.92 17.42 0.61
N VAL A 71 -5.74 16.80 0.52
CA VAL A 71 -5.19 16.25 -0.73
C VAL A 71 -5.51 14.76 -0.84
N ASP A 72 -6.38 14.41 -1.80
CA ASP A 72 -6.76 13.03 -2.08
C ASP A 72 -5.64 12.25 -2.79
N TRP A 73 -5.71 10.91 -2.74
CA TRP A 73 -4.88 10.05 -3.57
C TRP A 73 -5.10 10.37 -5.05
N PRO A 74 -4.02 10.49 -5.85
CA PRO A 74 -4.14 10.84 -7.26
C PRO A 74 -5.06 9.88 -8.02
N ARG A 75 -5.98 10.45 -8.78
CA ARG A 75 -6.78 9.71 -9.77
C ARG A 75 -5.92 9.45 -10.98
N ILE A 76 -5.44 8.22 -11.09
CA ILE A 76 -4.58 7.80 -12.19
C ILE A 76 -5.44 7.55 -13.43
N ASP A 77 -6.52 6.79 -13.26
CA ASP A 77 -7.54 6.60 -14.30
C ASP A 77 -8.88 6.15 -13.66
N SER A 78 -9.87 5.91 -14.52
CA SER A 78 -11.10 5.21 -14.18
C SER A 78 -10.94 3.70 -14.27
N MET A 79 -11.68 2.96 -13.45
CA MET A 79 -11.86 1.51 -13.63
C MET A 79 -13.17 1.29 -14.40
N ALA A 80 -13.10 1.33 -15.73
CA ALA A 80 -14.24 1.06 -16.59
C ALA A 80 -14.49 -0.46 -16.70
N ASN A 81 -15.73 -0.83 -17.06
CA ASN A 81 -16.14 -2.23 -17.26
C ASN A 81 -15.71 -3.19 -16.12
N TYR A 82 -15.71 -2.67 -14.89
CA TYR A 82 -15.25 -3.39 -13.73
C TYR A 82 -16.14 -4.60 -13.49
N THR A 83 -15.55 -5.76 -13.25
CA THR A 83 -16.22 -6.98 -12.83
C THR A 83 -15.39 -7.66 -11.75
N ARG A 84 -16.03 -8.06 -10.65
CA ARG A 84 -15.40 -8.87 -9.62
C ARG A 84 -16.26 -10.06 -9.24
N THR A 85 -15.63 -11.22 -9.23
CA THR A 85 -16.18 -12.47 -8.74
C THR A 85 -15.45 -12.88 -7.47
N ILE A 86 -16.19 -13.16 -6.40
CA ILE A 86 -15.67 -13.66 -5.14
C ILE A 86 -16.34 -14.98 -4.81
N ASN A 87 -15.54 -16.00 -4.50
CA ASN A 87 -16.01 -17.29 -4.01
C ASN A 87 -15.34 -17.58 -2.66
N TRP A 88 -16.11 -17.42 -1.58
CA TRP A 88 -15.61 -17.63 -0.21
C TRP A 88 -15.42 -19.10 0.14
N ALA A 89 -16.12 -20.03 -0.53
CA ALA A 89 -15.97 -21.45 -0.28
C ALA A 89 -14.61 -21.97 -0.77
N THR A 90 -14.13 -21.44 -1.89
CA THR A 90 -12.83 -21.80 -2.48
C THR A 90 -11.71 -20.82 -2.10
N GLY A 91 -12.05 -19.70 -1.45
CA GLY A 91 -11.09 -18.68 -1.07
C GLY A 91 -10.45 -18.00 -2.28
N THR A 92 -11.24 -17.74 -3.33
CA THR A 92 -10.76 -17.19 -4.60
C THR A 92 -11.51 -15.93 -5.02
N SER A 93 -10.80 -14.99 -5.63
CA SER A 93 -11.36 -13.79 -6.24
C SER A 93 -10.76 -13.59 -7.62
N LYS A 94 -11.58 -13.17 -8.59
CA LYS A 94 -11.12 -12.67 -9.90
C LYS A 94 -11.73 -11.31 -10.13
N GLU A 95 -10.89 -10.34 -10.42
CA GLU A 95 -11.29 -8.96 -10.68
C GLU A 95 -10.74 -8.54 -12.04
N THR A 96 -11.55 -7.86 -12.83
CA THR A 96 -11.15 -7.32 -14.13
C THR A 96 -11.69 -5.91 -14.29
N PHE A 97 -10.90 -5.03 -14.90
CA PHE A 97 -11.32 -3.69 -15.27
C PHE A 97 -10.52 -3.20 -16.47
N ASP A 98 -11.03 -2.16 -17.11
CA ASP A 98 -10.38 -1.47 -18.23
C ASP A 98 -9.79 -0.14 -17.75
N ARG A 99 -8.53 0.12 -18.14
CA ARG A 99 -7.79 1.38 -17.97
C ARG A 99 -7.08 1.77 -19.26
N GLU A 100 -6.78 3.04 -19.44
CA GLU A 100 -5.94 3.53 -20.52
C GLU A 100 -4.53 2.92 -20.43
N PRO A 101 -4.03 2.29 -21.51
CA PRO A 101 -2.65 1.79 -21.54
C PRO A 101 -1.62 2.91 -21.37
N GLY A 102 -0.43 2.55 -20.88
CA GLY A 102 0.67 3.49 -20.67
C GLY A 102 0.92 3.87 -19.21
N LEU A 103 0.07 3.40 -18.30
CA LEU A 103 0.22 3.55 -16.85
C LEU A 103 1.31 2.64 -16.32
N ASN A 104 2.19 3.18 -15.48
CA ASN A 104 3.20 2.42 -14.77
C ASN A 104 2.85 2.46 -13.28
N PRO A 105 2.73 1.31 -12.58
CA PRO A 105 3.05 -0.03 -13.06
C PRO A 105 1.84 -0.84 -13.58
N ALA A 106 2.07 -1.77 -14.51
CA ALA A 106 1.05 -2.72 -15.01
C ALA A 106 0.47 -3.61 -13.89
N ALA A 107 1.28 -3.88 -12.88
CA ALA A 107 0.93 -4.76 -11.77
C ALA A 107 -0.06 -4.16 -10.77
N TRP A 108 -0.27 -2.83 -10.84
CA TRP A 108 -1.03 -2.13 -9.80
C TRP A 108 -2.54 -2.30 -9.98
N LYS A 109 -3.16 -2.84 -8.93
CA LYS A 109 -4.60 -3.08 -8.84
C LYS A 109 -5.34 -1.77 -8.58
N TYR A 110 -5.28 -1.24 -7.36
CA TYR A 110 -5.72 0.09 -6.92
C TYR A 110 -5.27 0.28 -5.47
N GLY A 111 -5.22 1.51 -4.97
CA GLY A 111 -4.81 1.77 -3.60
C GLY A 111 -3.33 1.48 -3.38
N ILE A 112 -2.99 0.78 -2.30
CA ILE A 112 -1.62 0.35 -1.98
C ILE A 112 -1.01 -0.54 -3.06
N GLY A 113 0.33 -0.65 -3.04
CA GLY A 113 1.08 -1.55 -3.91
C GLY A 113 1.55 -0.94 -5.23
N TRP A 114 1.59 0.39 -5.31
CA TRP A 114 2.28 1.09 -6.38
C TRP A 114 3.80 0.94 -6.21
N GLU A 115 4.47 0.46 -7.25
CA GLU A 115 5.93 0.23 -7.27
C GLU A 115 6.47 0.63 -8.65
N GLY A 116 7.21 1.76 -8.70
CA GLY A 116 7.88 2.21 -9.92
C GLY A 116 8.94 1.23 -10.42
N GLY A 117 9.47 1.47 -11.62
CA GLY A 117 10.53 0.63 -12.21
C GLY A 117 10.12 -0.79 -12.59
N THR A 118 8.82 -1.11 -12.54
CA THR A 118 8.25 -2.36 -13.05
C THR A 118 7.60 -2.13 -14.42
N PRO A 119 7.18 -3.16 -15.17
CA PRO A 119 6.64 -2.99 -16.52
C PRO A 119 5.40 -2.09 -16.57
N THR A 120 5.25 -1.35 -17.66
CA THR A 120 4.08 -0.51 -17.94
C THR A 120 2.95 -1.30 -18.54
N GLN A 121 1.71 -0.94 -18.16
CA GLN A 121 0.50 -1.47 -18.77
C GLN A 121 0.48 -1.24 -20.28
N ARG A 122 0.24 -2.29 -21.06
CA ARG A 122 0.19 -2.24 -22.53
C ARG A 122 -1.21 -2.46 -23.08
N GLU A 123 -2.03 -3.23 -22.36
CA GLU A 123 -3.37 -3.58 -22.80
C GLU A 123 -4.43 -2.86 -21.97
N THR A 124 -5.60 -2.65 -22.56
CA THR A 124 -6.69 -1.94 -21.86
C THR A 124 -7.24 -2.75 -20.68
N ARG A 125 -7.40 -4.06 -20.87
CA ARG A 125 -7.99 -4.97 -19.87
C ARG A 125 -6.93 -5.43 -18.88
N GLN A 126 -7.13 -5.16 -17.60
CA GLN A 126 -6.36 -5.77 -16.51
C GLN A 126 -7.17 -6.88 -15.83
N THR A 127 -6.48 -7.94 -15.42
CA THR A 127 -7.06 -9.03 -14.63
C THR A 127 -6.22 -9.29 -13.38
N HIS A 128 -6.83 -9.26 -12.20
CA HIS A 128 -6.21 -9.58 -10.93
C HIS A 128 -6.89 -10.79 -10.31
N ILE A 129 -6.10 -11.76 -9.83
CA ILE A 129 -6.61 -13.02 -9.29
C ILE A 129 -5.98 -13.29 -7.94
N VAL A 130 -6.80 -13.80 -7.01
CA VAL A 130 -6.42 -14.32 -5.71
C VAL A 130 -6.87 -15.77 -5.63
N ASN A 131 -5.97 -16.66 -5.22
CA ASN A 131 -6.26 -18.05 -4.90
C ASN A 131 -5.47 -18.47 -3.66
N GLY A 132 -6.14 -18.57 -2.51
CA GLY A 132 -5.49 -18.82 -1.23
C GLY A 132 -4.49 -17.72 -0.89
N ALA A 133 -3.24 -18.11 -0.60
CA ALA A 133 -2.14 -17.19 -0.28
C ALA A 133 -1.42 -16.64 -1.53
N SER A 134 -1.84 -17.02 -2.73
CA SER A 134 -1.23 -16.57 -3.98
C SER A 134 -2.11 -15.54 -4.67
N ALA A 135 -1.46 -14.53 -5.26
CA ALA A 135 -2.12 -13.59 -6.15
C ALA A 135 -1.24 -13.28 -7.35
N TRP A 136 -1.87 -12.90 -8.46
CA TRP A 136 -1.19 -12.51 -9.69
C TRP A 136 -2.04 -11.56 -10.51
N HIS A 137 -1.41 -10.87 -11.46
CA HIS A 137 -2.08 -10.06 -12.45
C HIS A 137 -1.76 -10.54 -13.87
N MET A 138 -2.59 -10.11 -14.82
CA MET A 138 -2.42 -10.29 -16.25
C MET A 138 -2.77 -8.98 -16.96
N ASP A 139 -1.86 -8.50 -17.81
CA ASP A 139 -2.05 -7.36 -18.71
C ASP A 139 -2.63 -7.88 -20.04
N GLY A 140 -3.92 -7.67 -20.27
CA GLY A 140 -4.69 -8.30 -21.33
C GLY A 140 -4.67 -9.83 -21.22
N ASP A 141 -4.33 -10.49 -22.33
CA ASP A 141 -4.12 -11.95 -22.40
C ASP A 141 -2.64 -12.34 -22.17
N GLY A 142 -1.84 -11.43 -21.60
CA GLY A 142 -0.44 -11.64 -21.27
C GLY A 142 -0.21 -12.74 -20.22
N PRO A 143 1.04 -13.17 -20.02
CA PRO A 143 1.37 -14.20 -19.03
C PRO A 143 1.05 -13.72 -17.60
N PRO A 144 0.68 -14.64 -16.69
CA PRO A 144 0.43 -14.30 -15.30
C PRO A 144 1.73 -13.89 -14.60
N VAL A 145 1.70 -12.76 -13.90
CA VAL A 145 2.82 -12.21 -13.14
C VAL A 145 2.47 -12.22 -11.66
N ALA A 146 3.29 -12.91 -10.87
CA ALA A 146 3.09 -13.07 -9.44
C ALA A 146 3.11 -11.73 -8.70
N VAL A 147 2.28 -11.61 -7.68
CA VAL A 147 2.29 -10.50 -6.72
C VAL A 147 3.15 -10.91 -5.50
N PRO A 148 3.95 -9.99 -4.91
CA PRO A 148 4.72 -10.28 -3.70
C PRO A 148 3.85 -10.86 -2.57
N PRO A 149 4.36 -11.77 -1.72
CA PRO A 149 3.56 -12.46 -0.72
C PRO A 149 2.84 -11.51 0.25
N GLU A 150 3.51 -10.43 0.64
CA GLU A 150 2.97 -9.41 1.55
C GLU A 150 1.75 -8.72 0.93
N LEU A 151 1.81 -8.37 -0.35
CA LEU A 151 0.70 -7.73 -1.07
C LEU A 151 -0.40 -8.75 -1.45
N ALA A 152 -0.02 -9.98 -1.79
CA ALA A 152 -0.95 -11.07 -2.07
C ALA A 152 -1.82 -11.42 -0.85
N GLU A 153 -1.24 -11.37 0.36
CA GLU A 153 -1.97 -11.57 1.61
C GLU A 153 -2.96 -10.42 1.89
N VAL A 154 -2.61 -9.17 1.56
CA VAL A 154 -3.58 -8.05 1.63
C VAL A 154 -4.71 -8.25 0.62
N TYR A 155 -4.44 -8.75 -0.58
CA TYR A 155 -5.50 -9.08 -1.55
C TYR A 155 -6.38 -10.25 -1.09
N GLN A 156 -5.79 -11.23 -0.40
CA GLN A 156 -6.52 -12.29 0.27
C GLN A 156 -7.44 -11.74 1.35
N LEU A 157 -6.97 -10.78 2.15
CA LEU A 157 -7.77 -10.09 3.16
C LEU A 157 -8.93 -9.31 2.53
N ASP A 158 -8.67 -8.50 1.50
CA ASP A 158 -9.63 -7.66 0.77
C ASP A 158 -10.86 -8.44 0.27
N MET A 159 -10.70 -9.70 -0.10
CA MET A 159 -11.80 -10.60 -0.48
C MET A 159 -12.87 -10.80 0.62
N TRP A 160 -12.48 -10.61 1.88
CA TRP A 160 -13.36 -10.74 3.05
C TRP A 160 -13.89 -9.40 3.55
N LEU A 161 -13.35 -8.27 3.08
CA LEU A 161 -13.71 -6.92 3.53
C LEU A 161 -15.01 -6.41 2.87
N ASN A 162 -16.05 -7.22 2.96
CA ASN A 162 -17.42 -6.93 2.51
C ASN A 162 -18.43 -7.59 3.45
N PRO A 163 -19.72 -7.18 3.48
CA PRO A 163 -20.65 -7.65 4.50
C PRO A 163 -20.81 -9.19 4.56
N PRO A 164 -21.05 -9.93 3.46
CA PRO A 164 -21.09 -11.39 3.52
C PRO A 164 -19.74 -12.03 3.85
N GLY A 165 -18.64 -11.48 3.31
CA GLY A 165 -17.28 -11.94 3.59
C GLY A 165 -16.95 -11.86 5.08
N PHE A 166 -17.24 -10.73 5.73
CA PHE A 166 -17.00 -10.55 7.15
C PHE A 166 -17.78 -11.57 8.00
N LEU A 167 -19.06 -11.80 7.69
CA LEU A 167 -19.88 -12.80 8.40
C LEU A 167 -19.33 -14.23 8.26
N LYS A 168 -18.83 -14.59 7.08
CA LYS A 168 -18.19 -15.88 6.84
C LYS A 168 -16.86 -15.98 7.58
N ALA A 169 -16.04 -14.94 7.52
CA ALA A 169 -14.76 -14.85 8.21
C ALA A 169 -14.93 -14.96 9.73
N ALA A 170 -15.98 -14.36 10.31
CA ALA A 170 -16.28 -14.43 11.73
C ALA A 170 -16.54 -15.86 12.25
N ARG A 171 -16.83 -16.82 11.36
CA ARG A 171 -17.04 -18.24 11.69
C ARG A 171 -15.80 -19.10 11.46
N LEU A 172 -14.72 -18.53 10.91
CA LEU A 172 -13.47 -19.28 10.69
C LEU A 172 -12.76 -19.57 12.03
N PRO A 173 -12.02 -20.69 12.12
CA PRO A 173 -11.17 -20.97 13.28
C PRO A 173 -10.21 -19.81 13.56
N GLY A 174 -10.13 -19.38 14.83
CA GLY A 174 -9.27 -18.28 15.26
C GLY A 174 -9.85 -16.88 15.06
N ALA A 175 -11.04 -16.74 14.48
CA ALA A 175 -11.68 -15.43 14.28
C ALA A 175 -12.05 -14.73 15.60
N ASN A 176 -12.38 -15.51 16.64
CA ASN A 176 -12.60 -15.06 18.03
C ASN A 176 -13.37 -13.72 18.12
N PRO A 177 -14.61 -13.65 17.61
CA PRO A 177 -15.35 -12.39 17.53
C PRO A 177 -15.54 -11.75 18.90
N VAL A 178 -15.38 -10.43 18.97
CA VAL A 178 -15.64 -9.62 20.16
C VAL A 178 -16.50 -8.43 19.76
N ALA A 179 -17.56 -8.14 20.50
CA ALA A 179 -18.47 -7.06 20.17
C ALA A 179 -18.61 -6.04 21.30
N LEU A 180 -18.77 -4.78 20.91
CA LEU A 180 -19.16 -3.68 21.78
C LEU A 180 -20.26 -2.85 21.13
N TRP A 181 -20.91 -2.01 21.93
CA TRP A 181 -21.84 -1.00 21.42
C TRP A 181 -21.27 0.40 21.67
N ARG A 182 -21.63 1.36 20.80
CA ARG A 182 -21.29 2.78 20.95
C ARG A 182 -22.39 3.67 20.41
N TRP A 183 -22.38 4.94 20.84
CA TRP A 183 -23.10 6.00 20.14
C TRP A 183 -22.16 6.61 19.11
N GLU A 184 -22.58 6.66 17.86
CA GLU A 184 -21.84 7.26 16.77
C GLU A 184 -22.51 8.58 16.37
N GLN A 185 -21.70 9.63 16.28
CA GLN A 185 -22.08 10.83 15.57
C GLN A 185 -21.70 10.57 14.12
N LEU A 186 -22.66 10.62 13.19
CA LEU A 186 -22.36 10.49 11.75
C LEU A 186 -21.30 11.52 11.32
N GLU A 187 -20.64 11.22 10.21
CA GLU A 187 -19.47 11.93 9.71
C GLU A 187 -19.73 13.45 9.56
N LYS A 188 -18.85 14.25 10.16
CA LYS A 188 -18.94 15.72 10.13
C LYS A 188 -18.54 16.23 8.74
N GLY A 189 -19.52 16.46 7.88
CA GLY A 189 -19.32 17.07 6.56
C GLY A 189 -20.24 16.47 5.50
N ARG A 190 -20.31 15.13 5.44
CA ARG A 190 -21.22 14.39 4.55
C ARG A 190 -22.68 14.49 4.99
N ASP A 191 -22.94 14.36 6.29
CA ASP A 191 -24.30 14.26 6.85
C ASP A 191 -24.73 15.51 7.66
N GLY A 192 -23.93 16.58 7.61
CA GLY A 192 -24.17 17.83 8.34
C GLY A 192 -23.91 17.73 9.84
N ASN A 193 -24.34 18.74 10.62
CA ASN A 193 -24.26 18.69 12.08
C ASN A 193 -25.26 17.65 12.61
N VAL A 194 -24.75 16.52 13.10
CA VAL A 194 -25.57 15.47 13.69
C VAL A 194 -26.13 15.93 15.03
N VAL A 195 -27.44 16.12 15.10
CA VAL A 195 -28.15 16.50 16.33
C VAL A 195 -28.65 15.29 17.13
N SER A 196 -28.52 14.07 16.60
CA SER A 196 -28.98 12.83 17.26
C SER A 196 -28.03 11.66 16.97
N PRO A 197 -27.23 11.22 17.95
CA PRO A 197 -26.34 10.06 17.79
C PRO A 197 -27.12 8.77 17.48
N GLU A 198 -26.57 7.91 16.63
CA GLU A 198 -27.11 6.56 16.37
C GLU A 198 -26.41 5.52 17.25
N LYS A 199 -27.16 4.54 17.76
CA LYS A 199 -26.56 3.41 18.47
C LYS A 199 -26.05 2.40 17.45
N MET A 200 -24.74 2.17 17.48
CA MET A 200 -24.04 1.22 16.61
C MET A 200 -23.46 0.07 17.43
N TYR A 201 -23.22 -1.06 16.76
CA TYR A 201 -22.40 -2.15 17.28
C TYR A 201 -21.11 -2.25 16.47
N VAL A 202 -20.01 -2.58 17.13
CA VAL A 202 -18.74 -2.90 16.47
C VAL A 202 -18.40 -4.33 16.81
N VAL A 203 -18.20 -5.16 15.79
CA VAL A 203 -17.71 -6.53 15.95
C VAL A 203 -16.30 -6.59 15.38
N ALA A 204 -15.34 -6.99 16.21
CA ALA A 204 -13.95 -7.23 15.82
C ALA A 204 -13.73 -8.74 15.62
N ILE A 205 -13.02 -9.12 14.56
CA ILE A 205 -12.54 -10.48 14.32
C ILE A 205 -11.04 -10.47 14.01
N THR A 206 -10.38 -11.59 14.25
CA THR A 206 -8.99 -11.81 13.81
C THR A 206 -8.96 -12.58 12.49
N MET A 207 -8.28 -12.04 11.49
CA MET A 207 -8.08 -12.68 10.18
C MET A 207 -6.60 -12.96 9.93
N LEU A 208 -6.34 -14.11 9.28
CA LEU A 208 -4.99 -14.55 8.89
C LEU A 208 -3.98 -14.56 10.05
N GLY A 209 -4.48 -14.77 11.28
CA GLY A 209 -3.67 -14.82 12.50
C GLY A 209 -3.09 -13.48 12.98
N LYS A 210 -3.26 -12.37 12.25
CA LYS A 210 -2.64 -11.09 12.60
C LYS A 210 -3.50 -9.84 12.38
N TYR A 211 -4.44 -9.85 11.43
CA TYR A 211 -5.25 -8.67 11.13
C TYR A 211 -6.45 -8.59 12.05
N ARG A 212 -6.63 -7.46 12.73
CA ARG A 212 -7.89 -7.14 13.39
C ARG A 212 -8.79 -6.45 12.37
N VAL A 213 -9.97 -7.02 12.14
CA VAL A 213 -10.99 -6.49 11.24
C VAL A 213 -12.22 -6.10 12.05
N ASP A 214 -12.62 -4.84 11.99
CA ASP A 214 -13.73 -4.26 12.73
C ASP A 214 -14.89 -3.96 11.77
N ALA A 215 -16.08 -4.54 11.99
CA ALA A 215 -17.30 -4.20 11.27
C ALA A 215 -18.24 -3.35 12.14
N THR A 216 -18.69 -2.22 11.62
CA THR A 216 -19.69 -1.34 12.26
C THR A 216 -21.08 -1.68 11.72
N ILE A 217 -21.99 -2.03 12.63
CA ILE A 217 -23.36 -2.48 12.35
C ILE A 217 -24.35 -1.44 12.87
N ASN A 218 -25.27 -1.02 12.00
CA ASN A 218 -26.31 -0.04 12.33
C ASN A 218 -27.55 -0.64 12.99
N SER A 219 -28.52 0.21 13.32
CA SER A 219 -29.77 -0.21 13.95
C SER A 219 -30.67 -1.10 13.07
N GLN A 220 -30.41 -1.16 11.76
CA GLN A 220 -31.07 -2.04 10.80
C GLN A 220 -30.33 -3.38 10.59
N ASN A 221 -29.31 -3.69 11.41
CA ASN A 221 -28.45 -4.87 11.25
C ASN A 221 -27.69 -4.91 9.92
N GLN A 222 -27.30 -3.76 9.39
CA GLN A 222 -26.48 -3.66 8.18
C GLN A 222 -25.06 -3.25 8.55
N ILE A 223 -24.08 -3.94 7.97
CA ILE A 223 -22.68 -3.51 8.07
C ILE A 223 -22.50 -2.30 7.16
N GLN A 224 -22.21 -1.14 7.74
CA GLN A 224 -21.97 0.09 6.99
C GLN A 224 -20.48 0.29 6.67
N ARG A 225 -19.61 -0.19 7.57
CA ARG A 225 -18.17 0.02 7.50
C ARG A 225 -17.41 -1.21 7.97
N ILE A 226 -16.36 -1.57 7.24
CA ILE A 226 -15.39 -2.59 7.63
C ILE A 226 -14.01 -1.95 7.60
N LYS A 227 -13.26 -2.08 8.69
CA LYS A 227 -11.93 -1.49 8.85
C LYS A 227 -10.90 -2.53 9.24
N THR A 228 -9.68 -2.37 8.77
CA THR A 228 -8.51 -3.13 9.19
C THR A 228 -7.25 -2.25 9.17
N THR A 229 -6.16 -2.75 9.73
CA THR A 229 -4.83 -2.14 9.62
C THR A 229 -3.91 -3.12 8.91
N VAL A 230 -3.18 -2.67 7.89
CA VAL A 230 -2.18 -3.44 7.15
C VAL A 230 -0.81 -2.78 7.26
N ASN A 231 0.26 -3.49 6.90
CA ASN A 231 1.57 -2.85 6.79
C ASN A 231 1.72 -2.21 5.40
N ILE A 232 2.22 -0.97 5.35
CA ILE A 232 2.84 -0.38 4.18
C ILE A 232 4.26 0.09 4.54
N PRO A 233 5.33 -0.24 3.81
CA PRO A 233 6.69 0.04 4.25
C PRO A 233 6.97 1.51 4.64
N ALA A 234 6.38 2.46 3.92
CA ALA A 234 6.51 3.89 4.18
C ALA A 234 5.95 4.31 5.55
N LEU A 235 4.74 3.89 5.91
CA LEU A 235 4.03 4.38 7.11
C LEU A 235 3.91 3.35 8.23
N GLY A 236 4.04 2.07 7.91
CA GLY A 236 3.81 0.95 8.82
C GLY A 236 2.34 0.60 8.91
N ASP A 237 1.79 0.70 10.12
CA ASP A 237 0.39 0.42 10.41
C ASP A 237 -0.53 1.41 9.70
N PHE A 238 -1.10 0.95 8.59
CA PHE A 238 -1.88 1.75 7.66
C PHE A 238 -3.34 1.30 7.65
N ASN A 239 -4.24 2.25 7.87
CA ASN A 239 -5.68 2.00 7.92
C ASN A 239 -6.22 1.67 6.53
N ILE A 240 -7.06 0.64 6.43
CA ILE A 240 -7.96 0.44 5.29
C ILE A 240 -9.37 0.41 5.85
N GLU A 241 -10.25 1.20 5.26
CA GLU A 241 -11.65 1.29 5.60
C GLU A 241 -12.48 1.15 4.33
N HIS A 242 -13.47 0.27 4.36
CA HIS A 242 -14.46 0.11 3.32
C HIS A 242 -15.80 0.56 3.85
N GLU A 243 -16.41 1.51 3.17
CA GLU A 243 -17.79 1.91 3.38
C GLU A 243 -18.65 1.39 2.24
N SER A 244 -19.82 0.89 2.60
CA SER A 244 -20.77 0.37 1.62
C SER A 244 -22.17 0.88 1.94
N THR A 245 -22.82 1.47 0.93
CA THR A 245 -24.16 2.05 1.04
C THR A 245 -25.07 1.51 -0.07
N ASN A 246 -26.34 1.91 -0.05
CA ASN A 246 -27.35 1.48 -1.02
C ASN A 246 -27.54 -0.06 -1.05
N GLN A 247 -27.84 -0.64 0.11
CA GLN A 247 -28.18 -2.07 0.22
C GLN A 247 -29.39 -2.40 -0.66
N THR A 248 -29.17 -3.20 -1.70
CA THR A 248 -30.18 -3.51 -2.72
C THR A 248 -30.46 -5.00 -2.74
N ALA A 249 -31.73 -5.38 -2.91
CA ALA A 249 -32.14 -6.77 -2.96
C ALA A 249 -31.94 -7.38 -4.36
N PHE A 250 -31.33 -8.56 -4.41
CA PHE A 250 -31.13 -9.39 -5.58
C PHE A 250 -31.67 -10.79 -5.26
N GLY A 251 -32.98 -10.97 -5.44
CA GLY A 251 -33.69 -12.15 -4.93
C GLY A 251 -33.71 -12.17 -3.40
N ASN A 252 -33.21 -13.25 -2.80
CA ASN A 252 -33.17 -13.43 -1.33
C ASN A 252 -31.86 -12.94 -0.68
N VAL A 253 -31.02 -12.24 -1.44
CA VAL A 253 -29.74 -11.70 -0.96
C VAL A 253 -29.78 -10.19 -1.08
N LYS A 254 -29.24 -9.46 -0.09
CA LYS A 254 -28.94 -8.03 -0.22
C LYS A 254 -27.46 -7.81 -0.43
N TRP A 255 -27.12 -6.85 -1.29
CA TRP A 255 -25.74 -6.44 -1.56
C TRP A 255 -25.66 -4.92 -1.72
N PRO A 256 -24.62 -4.26 -1.18
CA PRO A 256 -24.40 -2.84 -1.40
C PRO A 256 -23.91 -2.58 -2.83
N ILE A 257 -24.53 -1.63 -3.53
CA ILE A 257 -24.13 -1.27 -4.90
C ILE A 257 -23.26 -0.02 -4.96
N SER A 258 -23.10 0.70 -3.84
CA SER A 258 -22.21 1.86 -3.75
C SER A 258 -21.08 1.52 -2.80
N TRP A 259 -19.85 1.57 -3.32
CA TRP A 259 -18.65 1.25 -2.56
C TRP A 259 -17.72 2.41 -2.51
N HIS A 260 -17.05 2.52 -1.39
CA HIS A 260 -16.10 3.56 -1.09
C HIS A 260 -15.03 2.99 -0.17
N SER A 261 -13.76 3.27 -0.42
CA SER A 261 -12.68 2.80 0.42
C SER A 261 -11.67 3.90 0.68
N HIS A 262 -11.46 4.15 1.97
CA HIS A 262 -10.38 4.96 2.46
C HIS A 262 -9.17 4.08 2.73
N GLN A 263 -7.99 4.53 2.29
CA GLN A 263 -6.73 3.94 2.68
C GLN A 263 -5.86 5.05 3.26
N GLY A 264 -5.47 4.90 4.52
CA GLY A 264 -5.15 5.98 5.45
C GLY A 264 -6.39 6.38 6.28
N TRP A 265 -6.22 7.34 7.17
CA TRP A 265 -7.33 7.85 7.98
C TRP A 265 -8.11 8.90 7.21
N ASP A 266 -9.44 8.78 7.18
CA ASP A 266 -10.31 9.82 6.63
C ASP A 266 -10.40 11.00 7.61
N ASP A 267 -9.38 11.85 7.58
CA ASP A 267 -9.23 13.00 8.47
C ASP A 267 -9.07 14.31 7.71
N ASN A 268 -10.13 14.72 7.00
CA ASN A 268 -10.29 16.08 6.44
C ASN A 268 -10.09 17.22 7.48
N TRP A 269 -10.00 16.90 8.79
CA TRP A 269 -10.05 17.87 9.88
C TRP A 269 -9.07 17.62 11.04
N GLN A 270 -7.93 16.93 10.79
CA GLN A 270 -6.74 16.82 11.66
C GLN A 270 -6.89 15.89 12.88
N PHE A 271 -6.53 14.61 12.75
CA PHE A 271 -6.47 13.73 13.93
C PHE A 271 -5.12 13.08 14.21
N ASN A 272 -4.19 12.93 13.25
CA ASN A 272 -2.83 12.51 13.62
C ASN A 272 -1.74 12.70 12.55
N GLY A 273 -2.08 12.56 11.26
CA GLY A 273 -1.10 12.53 10.17
C GLY A 273 -1.18 13.76 9.24
N THR A 274 -0.19 13.87 8.35
CA THR A 274 -0.17 14.85 7.25
C THR A 274 -0.70 14.25 5.96
N SER A 275 -0.40 12.96 5.74
CA SER A 275 -1.02 12.11 4.75
C SER A 275 -2.37 11.69 5.29
N THR A 276 -3.38 12.47 4.92
CA THR A 276 -4.77 12.18 5.25
C THR A 276 -5.30 11.20 4.19
N GLY A 277 -5.72 10.02 4.61
CA GLY A 277 -6.22 8.98 3.73
C GLY A 277 -7.59 9.36 3.21
N HIS A 278 -7.65 9.73 1.93
CA HIS A 278 -8.91 10.05 1.30
C HIS A 278 -9.43 8.78 0.63
N ASN A 279 -9.44 8.66 -0.69
CA ASN A 279 -10.33 7.74 -1.38
C ASN A 279 -9.52 6.87 -2.35
N ALA A 280 -9.13 5.66 -1.94
CA ALA A 280 -8.26 4.80 -2.74
C ALA A 280 -9.01 3.95 -3.77
N TYR A 281 -10.29 3.68 -3.52
CA TYR A 281 -11.15 2.88 -4.39
C TYR A 281 -12.60 3.26 -4.13
N GLY A 282 -13.44 3.21 -5.15
CA GLY A 282 -14.88 3.35 -4.99
C GLY A 282 -15.60 3.32 -6.32
N GLY A 283 -16.93 3.30 -6.29
CA GLY A 283 -17.71 3.20 -7.50
C GLY A 283 -19.16 2.80 -7.28
N GLN A 284 -19.86 2.64 -8.42
CA GLN A 284 -21.22 2.12 -8.47
C GLN A 284 -21.22 0.80 -9.23
N PHE A 285 -21.75 -0.24 -8.59
CA PHE A 285 -21.76 -1.61 -9.07
C PHE A 285 -23.18 -2.19 -9.05
N PRO A 286 -24.09 -1.68 -9.90
CA PRO A 286 -25.51 -2.01 -9.85
C PRO A 286 -25.83 -3.42 -10.34
N ASN A 287 -24.92 -4.03 -11.13
CA ASN A 287 -25.14 -5.34 -11.70
C ASN A 287 -24.61 -6.39 -10.74
N VAL A 288 -25.49 -7.10 -10.05
CA VAL A 288 -25.12 -8.10 -9.05
C VAL A 288 -25.78 -9.43 -9.37
N GLN A 289 -24.98 -10.49 -9.32
CA GLN A 289 -25.39 -11.87 -9.61
C GLN A 289 -24.98 -12.76 -8.44
N PRO A 290 -25.88 -12.98 -7.46
CA PRO A 290 -25.68 -13.94 -6.39
C PRO A 290 -25.49 -15.37 -6.94
N ASN A 291 -24.53 -16.11 -6.39
CA ASN A 291 -24.25 -17.51 -6.73
C ASN A 291 -23.89 -17.76 -8.20
N VAL A 292 -23.45 -16.73 -8.92
CA VAL A 292 -22.85 -16.85 -10.25
C VAL A 292 -21.36 -16.61 -10.09
N CYS A 293 -20.57 -17.67 -10.24
CA CYS A 293 -19.12 -17.62 -10.22
C CYS A 293 -18.55 -18.68 -11.15
N ASP A 294 -17.44 -18.35 -11.81
CA ASP A 294 -16.66 -19.30 -12.57
C ASP A 294 -15.91 -20.26 -11.63
N ASP A 295 -15.43 -21.37 -12.19
CA ASP A 295 -14.51 -22.25 -11.49
C ASP A 295 -13.24 -21.51 -11.04
N PRO A 296 -12.66 -21.85 -9.87
CA PRO A 296 -11.42 -21.26 -9.41
C PRO A 296 -10.31 -21.37 -10.46
N VAL A 297 -9.64 -20.27 -10.75
CA VAL A 297 -8.46 -20.29 -11.61
C VAL A 297 -7.30 -20.93 -10.82
N PRO A 298 -6.72 -22.05 -11.28
CA PRO A 298 -5.62 -22.70 -10.59
C PRO A 298 -4.38 -21.79 -10.57
N VAL A 299 -3.58 -21.88 -9.51
CA VAL A 299 -2.32 -21.13 -9.41
C VAL A 299 -1.38 -21.57 -10.55
N PRO A 300 -1.02 -20.68 -11.48
CA PRO A 300 -0.22 -21.07 -12.64
C PRO A 300 1.26 -21.28 -12.24
N PRO A 301 2.03 -22.10 -12.98
CA PRO A 301 3.42 -22.41 -12.63
C PRO A 301 4.32 -21.19 -12.42
N PRO A 302 4.29 -20.12 -13.26
CA PRO A 302 5.10 -18.93 -13.03
C PRO A 302 4.82 -18.24 -11.69
N VAL A 303 3.59 -18.36 -11.17
CA VAL A 303 3.20 -17.78 -9.87
C VAL A 303 3.65 -18.67 -8.73
N ALA A 304 3.45 -19.99 -8.85
CA ALA A 304 3.87 -20.95 -7.82
C ALA A 304 5.40 -21.01 -7.66
N GLN A 305 6.15 -20.68 -8.70
CA GLN A 305 7.62 -20.74 -8.76
C GLN A 305 8.29 -19.37 -8.61
N ALA A 306 7.50 -18.30 -8.40
CA ALA A 306 8.04 -16.95 -8.25
C ALA A 306 8.97 -16.85 -7.03
N THR A 307 10.06 -16.10 -7.18
CA THR A 307 11.03 -15.85 -6.11
C THR A 307 11.18 -14.36 -5.90
N TRP A 308 11.40 -13.97 -4.64
CA TRP A 308 11.50 -12.58 -4.20
C TRP A 308 12.87 -12.36 -3.59
N SER A 309 13.87 -12.23 -4.46
CA SER A 309 15.26 -12.06 -4.03
C SER A 309 15.44 -10.70 -3.35
N THR A 310 16.24 -10.68 -2.29
CA THR A 310 16.74 -9.45 -1.67
C THR A 310 18.23 -9.25 -1.92
N GLU A 311 18.79 -10.01 -2.86
CA GLU A 311 20.16 -9.84 -3.31
C GLU A 311 20.37 -8.43 -3.86
N VAL A 312 21.49 -7.83 -3.48
CA VAL A 312 21.91 -6.52 -3.94
C VAL A 312 22.91 -6.73 -5.07
N ALA A 313 22.51 -6.37 -6.29
CA ALA A 313 23.44 -6.30 -7.41
C ALA A 313 24.32 -5.07 -7.24
N VAL A 314 25.62 -5.28 -7.03
CA VAL A 314 26.60 -4.21 -6.82
C VAL A 314 27.39 -4.00 -8.10
N GLU A 315 27.38 -2.79 -8.64
CA GLU A 315 28.21 -2.39 -9.78
C GLU A 315 28.92 -1.08 -9.48
N GLN A 316 30.22 -1.04 -9.77
CA GLN A 316 31.03 0.16 -9.60
C GLN A 316 30.89 1.07 -10.83
N MET A 317 30.45 2.31 -10.61
CA MET A 317 30.27 3.32 -11.66
C MET A 317 31.51 4.22 -11.81
N ALA A 318 32.18 4.50 -10.70
CA ALA A 318 33.44 5.22 -10.61
C ALA A 318 34.18 4.80 -9.33
N ASP A 319 35.40 5.27 -9.13
CA ASP A 319 36.13 5.01 -7.88
C ASP A 319 35.30 5.46 -6.66
N GLY A 320 35.03 4.57 -5.71
CA GLY A 320 34.16 4.87 -4.56
C GLY A 320 32.70 5.26 -4.89
N VAL A 321 32.17 4.93 -6.07
CA VAL A 321 30.77 5.21 -6.45
C VAL A 321 30.13 3.95 -7.01
N TYR A 322 29.02 3.51 -6.42
CA TYR A 322 28.39 2.23 -6.72
C TYR A 322 26.89 2.38 -6.92
N VAL A 323 26.34 1.62 -7.87
CA VAL A 323 24.91 1.31 -7.91
C VAL A 323 24.65 0.04 -7.10
N LEU A 324 23.63 0.08 -6.26
CA LEU A 324 23.16 -1.00 -5.39
C LEU A 324 21.75 -1.38 -5.85
N GLY A 325 21.68 -2.20 -6.90
CA GLY A 325 20.46 -2.60 -7.60
C GLY A 325 20.03 -4.04 -7.30
N GLY A 326 19.32 -4.68 -8.24
CA GLY A 326 18.78 -6.04 -8.08
C GLY A 326 17.29 -6.09 -7.74
N GLY A 327 16.63 -4.94 -7.69
CA GLY A 327 15.17 -4.80 -7.57
C GLY A 327 14.63 -3.78 -8.59
N PRO A 328 13.35 -3.39 -8.47
CA PRO A 328 12.74 -2.38 -9.35
C PRO A 328 13.28 -0.96 -9.12
N ALA A 329 13.95 -0.73 -7.98
CA ALA A 329 14.53 0.54 -7.60
C ALA A 329 15.95 0.37 -7.03
N ASN A 330 16.86 1.27 -7.39
CA ASN A 330 18.26 1.28 -6.97
C ASN A 330 18.50 2.24 -5.80
N SER A 331 19.51 1.92 -5.00
CA SER A 331 20.24 2.89 -4.17
C SER A 331 21.60 3.18 -4.79
N TYR A 332 22.20 4.32 -4.48
CA TYR A 332 23.57 4.64 -4.89
C TYR A 332 24.44 4.95 -3.70
N MET A 333 25.64 4.39 -3.66
CA MET A 333 26.64 4.68 -2.64
C MET A 333 27.70 5.62 -3.20
N VAL A 334 28.06 6.63 -2.39
CA VAL A 334 29.18 7.54 -2.63
C VAL A 334 30.09 7.54 -1.41
N GLU A 335 31.31 7.06 -1.59
CA GLU A 335 32.33 7.00 -0.56
C GLU A 335 33.07 8.34 -0.41
N PHE A 336 33.35 8.74 0.82
CA PHE A 336 34.23 9.84 1.20
C PHE A 336 35.38 9.28 2.08
N ASN A 337 36.35 10.08 2.52
CA ASN A 337 37.40 9.60 3.41
C ASN A 337 36.83 9.13 4.75
N ASP A 338 35.92 9.92 5.33
CA ASP A 338 35.45 9.73 6.70
C ASP A 338 34.10 9.03 6.80
N PHE A 339 33.31 9.00 5.72
CA PHE A 339 31.94 8.47 5.72
C PHE A 339 31.47 7.99 4.35
N VAL A 340 30.26 7.44 4.31
CA VAL A 340 29.50 7.14 3.08
C VAL A 340 28.23 7.99 3.04
N ALA A 341 27.86 8.46 1.86
CA ALA A 341 26.53 8.97 1.56
C ALA A 341 25.78 7.98 0.66
N VAL A 342 24.49 7.76 0.93
CA VAL A 342 23.60 6.94 0.11
C VAL A 342 22.53 7.82 -0.53
N PHE A 343 22.28 7.66 -1.83
CA PHE A 343 21.12 8.23 -2.50
C PHE A 343 20.05 7.14 -2.61
N GLU A 344 18.91 7.42 -1.97
CA GLU A 344 17.67 6.64 -1.92
C GLU A 344 17.63 5.36 -1.08
N ALA A 345 16.44 5.12 -0.52
CA ALA A 345 16.13 3.98 0.34
C ALA A 345 14.77 3.35 -0.04
N PRO A 346 14.65 2.81 -1.26
CA PRO A 346 13.38 2.37 -1.82
C PRO A 346 12.88 1.05 -1.22
N GLY A 347 11.61 0.76 -1.48
CA GLY A 347 10.97 -0.51 -1.14
C GLY A 347 10.67 -0.65 0.34
N ASN A 348 11.54 -1.33 1.10
CA ASN A 348 11.27 -1.70 2.49
C ASN A 348 12.54 -1.89 3.35
N GLU A 349 12.35 -2.14 4.64
CA GLU A 349 13.43 -2.41 5.61
C GLU A 349 14.31 -3.59 5.18
N LYS A 350 13.72 -4.70 4.72
CA LYS A 350 14.49 -5.90 4.33
C LYS A 350 15.47 -5.57 3.19
N ARG A 351 15.03 -4.78 2.21
CA ARG A 351 15.89 -4.27 1.14
C ARG A 351 16.97 -3.33 1.69
N SER A 352 16.59 -2.39 2.55
CA SER A 352 17.51 -1.40 3.11
C SER A 352 18.62 -2.02 3.96
N LEU A 353 18.29 -3.01 4.79
CA LEU A 353 19.29 -3.77 5.56
C LEU A 353 20.29 -4.49 4.66
N ALA A 354 19.81 -5.11 3.56
CA ALA A 354 20.71 -5.76 2.60
C ALA A 354 21.65 -4.75 1.91
N VAL A 355 21.14 -3.58 1.54
CA VAL A 355 21.94 -2.48 0.96
C VAL A 355 22.98 -1.97 1.96
N ILE A 356 22.61 -1.77 3.22
CA ILE A 356 23.52 -1.34 4.29
C ILE A 356 24.67 -2.34 4.46
N GLU A 357 24.38 -3.64 4.44
CA GLU A 357 25.42 -4.68 4.55
C GLU A 357 26.40 -4.64 3.37
N GLU A 358 25.94 -4.38 2.14
CA GLU A 358 26.85 -4.18 1.01
C GLU A 358 27.69 -2.91 1.15
N VAL A 359 27.11 -1.81 1.63
CA VAL A 359 27.86 -0.57 1.89
C VAL A 359 28.98 -0.81 2.92
N VAL A 360 28.70 -1.55 4.00
CA VAL A 360 29.70 -1.88 5.03
C VAL A 360 30.84 -2.76 4.47
N LYS A 361 30.55 -3.67 3.53
CA LYS A 361 31.57 -4.46 2.85
C LYS A 361 32.46 -3.62 1.93
N LEU A 362 31.86 -2.67 1.21
CA LEU A 362 32.55 -1.80 0.26
C LEU A 362 33.43 -0.75 0.96
N ALA A 363 32.94 -0.17 2.06
CA ALA A 363 33.61 0.88 2.81
C ALA A 363 33.70 0.53 4.31
N PRO A 364 34.56 -0.43 4.69
CA PRO A 364 34.65 -0.91 6.06
C PRO A 364 35.06 0.22 7.03
N ASN A 365 34.42 0.26 8.19
CA ASN A 365 34.61 1.25 9.26
C ASN A 365 34.16 2.69 8.96
N LYS A 366 33.58 2.95 7.78
CA LYS A 366 33.00 4.26 7.47
C LYS A 366 31.51 4.27 7.82
N PRO A 367 31.00 5.21 8.61
CA PRO A 367 29.58 5.32 8.89
C PRO A 367 28.82 5.74 7.62
N ILE A 368 27.60 5.24 7.45
CA ILE A 368 26.64 5.82 6.52
C ILE A 368 26.11 7.10 7.17
N ARG A 369 26.77 8.22 6.90
CA ARG A 369 26.47 9.50 7.56
C ARG A 369 25.25 10.18 6.97
N TRP A 370 25.04 10.03 5.66
CA TRP A 370 24.01 10.76 4.92
C TRP A 370 23.15 9.81 4.11
N LEU A 371 21.83 9.96 4.20
CA LEU A 371 20.87 9.39 3.26
C LEU A 371 20.17 10.53 2.53
N ILE A 372 20.33 10.65 1.23
CA ILE A 372 19.57 11.59 0.40
C ILE A 372 18.28 10.90 -0.04
N SER A 373 17.14 11.38 0.45
CA SER A 373 15.81 10.97 -0.01
C SER A 373 15.38 11.91 -1.13
N SER A 374 15.09 11.38 -2.32
CA SER A 374 14.78 12.28 -3.44
C SER A 374 13.41 12.92 -3.30
N HIS A 375 12.38 12.17 -2.89
CA HIS A 375 11.02 12.66 -2.71
C HIS A 375 10.18 11.69 -1.86
N PRO A 376 8.96 12.08 -1.42
CA PRO A 376 8.19 11.30 -0.44
C PRO A 376 7.22 10.27 -1.05
N HIS A 377 7.38 9.86 -2.31
CA HIS A 377 6.55 8.77 -2.85
C HIS A 377 6.89 7.45 -2.14
N PHE A 378 5.86 6.63 -1.90
CA PHE A 378 5.97 5.54 -0.91
C PHE A 378 6.93 4.43 -1.31
N ASP A 379 7.14 4.21 -2.61
CA ASP A 379 8.12 3.26 -3.15
C ASP A 379 9.58 3.74 -2.97
N HIS A 380 9.81 5.04 -2.68
CA HIS A 380 11.15 5.62 -2.46
C HIS A 380 11.53 5.74 -0.98
N ILE A 381 10.57 5.69 -0.05
CA ILE A 381 10.80 6.04 1.37
C ILE A 381 10.62 4.88 2.35
N GLY A 382 10.33 3.66 1.89
CA GLY A 382 10.10 2.52 2.78
C GLY A 382 11.30 2.14 3.67
N GLY A 383 12.52 2.58 3.32
CA GLY A 383 13.73 2.37 4.08
C GLY A 383 14.15 3.50 5.03
N LEU A 384 13.46 4.65 5.03
CA LEU A 384 13.96 5.85 5.76
C LEU A 384 14.14 5.59 7.26
N ARG A 385 13.19 4.90 7.91
CA ARG A 385 13.30 4.54 9.34
C ARG A 385 14.49 3.63 9.63
N THR A 386 14.86 2.76 8.69
CA THR A 386 16.01 1.86 8.81
C THR A 386 17.33 2.62 8.81
N TYR A 387 17.50 3.57 7.88
CA TYR A 387 18.71 4.41 7.84
C TYR A 387 18.77 5.39 9.00
N LEU A 388 17.62 5.93 9.41
CA LEU A 388 17.52 6.75 10.60
C LEU A 388 18.00 5.99 11.84
N HIS A 389 17.59 4.72 12.00
CA HIS A 389 17.97 3.85 13.12
C HIS A 389 19.49 3.68 13.26
N ILE A 390 20.21 3.51 12.15
CA ILE A 390 21.68 3.35 12.17
C ILE A 390 22.43 4.68 12.31
N GLY A 391 21.72 5.80 12.49
CA GLY A 391 22.32 7.12 12.75
C GLY A 391 22.62 7.96 11.50
N SER A 392 22.10 7.58 10.33
CA SER A 392 22.21 8.41 9.12
C SER A 392 21.35 9.68 9.26
N THR A 393 21.89 10.83 8.88
CA THR A 393 21.11 12.05 8.74
C THR A 393 20.42 12.07 7.38
N ILE A 394 19.10 12.24 7.38
CA ILE A 394 18.26 12.25 6.18
C ILE A 394 18.30 13.63 5.53
N VAL A 395 18.78 13.71 4.31
CA VAL A 395 18.79 14.91 3.49
C VAL A 395 17.54 14.90 2.62
N THR A 396 16.66 15.89 2.80
CA THR A 396 15.38 15.99 2.09
C THR A 396 14.99 17.44 1.85
N HIS A 397 14.06 17.70 0.93
CA HIS A 397 13.55 19.05 0.71
C HIS A 397 12.65 19.49 1.86
N MET A 398 12.69 20.79 2.21
CA MET A 398 11.97 21.34 3.36
C MET A 398 10.44 21.16 3.27
N GLN A 399 9.88 21.06 2.06
CA GLN A 399 8.45 20.78 1.85
C GLN A 399 8.04 19.39 2.35
N ASN A 400 8.97 18.43 2.41
CA ASN A 400 8.67 17.05 2.80
C ASN A 400 8.80 16.84 4.31
N VAL A 401 9.49 17.74 5.02
CA VAL A 401 9.87 17.57 6.44
C VAL A 401 8.66 17.40 7.34
N GLU A 402 7.58 18.16 7.12
CA GLU A 402 6.38 18.06 7.95
C GLU A 402 5.74 16.66 7.85
N PHE A 403 5.51 16.19 6.62
CA PHE A 403 5.00 14.84 6.37
C PHE A 403 5.93 13.77 6.94
N LEU A 404 7.23 13.84 6.64
CA LEU A 404 8.19 12.84 7.10
C LEU A 404 8.22 12.76 8.64
N ASN A 405 8.23 13.90 9.34
CA ASN A 405 8.30 13.90 10.80
C ASN A 405 7.00 13.49 11.50
N LYS A 406 5.83 13.73 10.88
CA LYS A 406 4.54 13.38 11.47
C LYS A 406 4.10 11.95 11.17
N ASP A 407 4.53 11.40 10.03
CA ASP A 407 3.93 10.17 9.50
C ASP A 407 4.95 9.03 9.32
N VAL A 408 6.21 9.34 9.00
CA VAL A 408 7.22 8.34 8.62
C VAL A 408 8.25 8.13 9.71
N LEU A 409 8.93 9.21 10.12
CA LEU A 409 10.07 9.21 11.05
C LEU A 409 9.61 9.33 12.51
N THR A 410 8.53 8.64 12.86
CA THR A 410 7.93 8.70 14.21
C THR A 410 8.34 7.51 15.08
N TYR A 411 8.11 7.65 16.39
CA TYR A 411 8.22 6.56 17.37
C TYR A 411 6.95 5.72 17.52
N VAL A 412 5.92 5.98 16.72
CA VAL A 412 4.72 5.15 16.75
C VAL A 412 5.14 3.72 16.39
N ALA A 413 4.88 2.79 17.31
CA ALA A 413 5.22 1.40 17.14
C ALA A 413 4.36 0.81 16.01
N ARG A 414 5.00 0.20 15.01
CA ARG A 414 4.31 -0.60 14.00
C ARG A 414 4.00 -1.96 14.61
N THR A 415 2.75 -2.39 14.54
CA THR A 415 2.25 -3.61 15.21
C THR A 415 1.95 -4.74 14.23
N VAL A 416 1.58 -4.43 12.98
CA VAL A 416 1.31 -5.45 11.96
C VAL A 416 2.62 -6.09 11.46
N GLU A 417 3.61 -5.26 11.16
CA GLU A 417 4.96 -5.68 10.79
C GLU A 417 5.99 -4.73 11.43
N PRO A 418 6.43 -5.03 12.66
CA PRO A 418 7.37 -4.17 13.37
C PRO A 418 8.73 -4.09 12.66
N ASP A 419 9.16 -2.89 12.31
CA ASP A 419 10.50 -2.60 11.78
C ASP A 419 11.54 -2.45 12.91
N ILE A 420 12.82 -2.23 12.57
CA ILE A 420 13.92 -2.13 13.51
C ILE A 420 13.74 -1.00 14.52
N VAL A 421 13.14 0.13 14.11
CA VAL A 421 12.80 1.24 15.01
C VAL A 421 11.73 0.82 16.01
N SER A 422 10.71 0.09 15.58
CA SER A 422 9.65 -0.39 16.47
C SER A 422 10.13 -1.50 17.41
N LYS A 423 11.06 -2.36 16.95
CA LYS A 423 11.68 -3.44 17.75
C LYS A 423 12.74 -2.93 18.71
N TRP A 424 13.51 -1.92 18.31
CA TRP A 424 14.68 -1.38 19.01
C TRP A 424 14.68 0.15 18.96
N PRO A 425 13.73 0.83 19.61
CA PRO A 425 13.60 2.28 19.52
C PRO A 425 14.87 2.96 20.09
N PRO A 426 15.68 3.66 19.27
CA PRO A 426 16.87 4.33 19.75
C PRO A 426 16.46 5.61 20.47
N THR A 427 16.96 5.84 21.68
CA THR A 427 16.75 7.12 22.39
C THR A 427 17.33 8.31 21.63
N GLU A 428 18.39 8.05 20.86
CA GLU A 428 19.12 9.02 20.05
C GLU A 428 18.24 9.67 18.97
N LEU A 429 17.17 9.02 18.49
CA LEU A 429 16.30 9.66 17.48
C LEU A 429 15.48 10.82 18.06
N ALA A 430 15.26 10.84 19.38
CA ALA A 430 14.51 11.90 20.07
C ALA A 430 15.41 13.05 20.50
N GLU A 431 16.71 12.78 20.58
CA GLU A 431 17.73 13.69 21.10
C GLU A 431 18.65 14.25 20.00
N GLY A 432 18.61 13.64 18.81
CA GLY A 432 19.61 13.80 17.76
C GLY A 432 19.20 14.65 16.57
N TYR A 433 20.21 14.96 15.76
CA TYR A 433 20.08 15.63 14.47
C TYR A 433 19.72 14.62 13.37
N THR A 434 18.42 14.53 13.04
CA THR A 434 17.87 13.45 12.20
C THR A 434 17.73 13.81 10.72
N TYR A 435 17.67 15.10 10.37
CA TYR A 435 17.54 15.54 8.98
C TYR A 435 18.22 16.87 8.67
N GLU A 436 18.62 17.02 7.40
CA GLU A 436 18.96 18.28 6.74
C GLU A 436 17.83 18.70 5.82
N ALA A 437 17.21 19.84 6.10
CA ALA A 437 16.12 20.39 5.31
C ALA A 437 16.65 21.36 4.24
N ILE A 438 16.59 20.94 2.98
CA ILE A 438 17.08 21.71 1.82
C ILE A 438 15.98 22.61 1.27
N GLN A 439 16.30 23.85 0.93
CA GLN A 439 15.41 24.74 0.18
C GLN A 439 15.77 24.85 -1.31
N GLU A 440 17.05 25.01 -1.65
CA GLU A 440 17.49 25.14 -3.05
C GLU A 440 18.63 24.17 -3.39
N ASN A 441 19.71 24.22 -2.60
CA ASN A 441 20.87 23.36 -2.79
C ASN A 441 21.54 23.03 -1.45
N TYR A 442 22.28 21.93 -1.44
CA TYR A 442 23.11 21.50 -0.31
C TYR A 442 24.38 20.83 -0.82
N VAL A 443 25.42 20.80 0.01
CA VAL A 443 26.71 20.19 -0.34
C VAL A 443 27.15 19.25 0.76
N ILE A 444 27.40 18.00 0.40
CA ILE A 444 28.02 16.99 1.26
C ILE A 444 29.48 16.89 0.85
N THR A 445 30.41 17.09 1.80
CA THR A 445 31.84 17.02 1.56
C THR A 445 32.62 16.79 2.85
N ASP A 446 33.79 16.18 2.72
CA ASP A 446 34.85 16.06 3.73
C ASP A 446 36.16 16.73 3.24
N ASN A 447 36.06 17.57 2.20
CA ASN A 447 37.15 18.15 1.40
C ASN A 447 37.90 17.19 0.45
N SER A 448 37.58 15.89 0.43
CA SER A 448 38.14 14.93 -0.54
C SER A 448 37.27 14.78 -1.78
N ARG A 449 35.94 14.83 -1.59
CA ARG A 449 34.92 14.75 -2.64
C ARG A 449 33.81 15.75 -2.35
N ILE A 450 33.09 16.18 -3.39
CA ILE A 450 31.93 17.06 -3.29
C ILE A 450 30.73 16.33 -3.91
N LEU A 451 29.66 16.14 -3.15
CA LEU A 451 28.35 15.74 -3.66
C LEU A 451 27.40 16.92 -3.51
N ARG A 452 26.84 17.40 -4.62
CA ARG A 452 25.87 18.51 -4.62
C ARG A 452 24.47 17.97 -4.69
N VAL A 453 23.56 18.50 -3.88
CA VAL A 453 22.13 18.15 -3.89
C VAL A 453 21.35 19.38 -4.33
N TYR A 454 20.37 19.20 -5.21
CA TYR A 454 19.61 20.28 -5.82
C TYR A 454 18.11 20.00 -5.79
N TYR A 455 17.31 21.02 -5.49
CA TYR A 455 15.87 20.99 -5.68
C TYR A 455 15.53 21.17 -7.17
N VAL A 456 14.73 20.25 -7.72
CA VAL A 456 14.31 20.24 -9.13
C VAL A 456 12.99 20.98 -9.30
N GLN A 457 13.02 22.08 -10.03
CA GLN A 457 11.84 22.93 -10.24
C GLN A 457 11.91 23.72 -11.56
N PRO A 458 10.77 23.98 -12.23
CA PRO A 458 9.42 23.49 -11.91
C PRO A 458 9.30 21.99 -12.19
N LEU A 459 8.43 21.27 -11.48
CA LEU A 459 8.18 19.83 -11.68
C LEU A 459 6.70 19.53 -11.42
N GLY A 460 6.10 18.70 -12.27
CA GLY A 460 4.70 18.25 -12.12
C GLY A 460 4.53 16.86 -11.49
N HIS A 461 5.63 16.14 -11.24
CA HIS A 461 5.63 14.82 -10.62
C HIS A 461 5.30 14.89 -9.13
N VAL A 462 6.08 15.69 -8.39
CA VAL A 462 5.98 15.83 -6.94
C VAL A 462 6.60 17.16 -6.49
N ALA A 463 6.10 17.74 -5.40
CA ALA A 463 6.73 18.83 -4.71
C ALA A 463 7.97 18.34 -3.93
N GLY A 464 8.99 19.19 -3.81
CA GLY A 464 10.18 18.87 -3.03
C GLY A 464 11.08 17.75 -3.58
N MET A 465 11.07 17.50 -4.89
CA MET A 465 11.97 16.54 -5.55
C MET A 465 13.43 17.00 -5.55
N LEU A 466 14.34 16.14 -5.07
CA LEU A 466 15.78 16.37 -5.10
C LEU A 466 16.48 15.52 -6.16
N MET A 467 17.58 16.05 -6.70
CA MET A 467 18.59 15.31 -7.46
C MET A 467 19.96 15.51 -6.82
N ALA A 468 20.91 14.62 -7.07
CA ALA A 468 22.29 14.78 -6.62
C ALA A 468 23.28 14.72 -7.79
N TYR A 469 24.43 15.38 -7.64
CA TYR A 469 25.44 15.53 -8.69
C TYR A 469 26.86 15.43 -8.14
N LEU A 470 27.66 14.58 -8.78
CA LEU A 470 29.09 14.42 -8.55
C LEU A 470 29.87 15.15 -9.65
N PRO A 471 30.54 16.28 -9.35
CA PRO A 471 31.18 17.12 -10.35
C PRO A 471 32.46 16.53 -10.94
N VAL A 472 33.22 15.73 -10.18
CA VAL A 472 34.47 15.11 -10.67
C VAL A 472 34.13 13.92 -11.57
N GLU A 473 33.20 13.08 -11.13
CA GLU A 473 32.74 11.88 -11.82
C GLU A 473 31.72 12.19 -12.92
N ARG A 474 31.15 13.41 -12.93
CA ARG A 474 30.15 13.90 -13.90
C ARG A 474 28.88 13.02 -13.94
N ILE A 475 28.46 12.56 -12.76
CA ILE A 475 27.29 11.69 -12.56
C ILE A 475 26.15 12.48 -11.92
N VAL A 476 24.96 12.41 -12.50
CA VAL A 476 23.70 12.86 -11.88
C VAL A 476 22.92 11.65 -11.36
N PHE A 477 22.57 11.65 -10.08
CA PHE A 477 21.59 10.74 -9.48
C PHE A 477 20.21 11.39 -9.43
N GLN A 478 19.19 10.65 -9.84
CA GLN A 478 17.80 11.11 -9.82
C GLN A 478 16.84 9.92 -9.73
N ALA A 479 15.62 10.13 -9.22
CA ALA A 479 14.60 9.09 -9.18
C ALA A 479 13.72 9.09 -10.44
N ASP A 480 12.55 9.72 -10.37
CA ASP A 480 11.48 9.58 -11.36
C ASP A 480 11.48 10.67 -12.43
N LEU A 481 12.62 11.34 -12.66
CA LEU A 481 12.73 12.35 -13.72
C LEU A 481 13.04 11.71 -15.08
N PHE A 482 13.59 10.49 -15.07
CA PHE A 482 13.84 9.68 -16.26
C PHE A 482 14.14 8.22 -15.92
N ASP A 483 13.21 7.31 -16.20
CA ASP A 483 13.43 5.89 -15.97
C ASP A 483 14.01 5.19 -17.20
N THR A 484 14.84 4.18 -16.98
CA THR A 484 15.52 3.42 -18.05
C THR A 484 15.24 1.91 -17.99
N HIS A 485 14.32 1.46 -17.14
CA HIS A 485 13.86 0.06 -17.11
C HIS A 485 13.06 -0.32 -18.36
N GLU A 486 12.48 0.67 -19.03
CA GLU A 486 11.77 0.54 -20.31
C GLU A 486 12.15 1.67 -21.28
N PRO A 487 11.88 1.51 -22.60
CA PRO A 487 12.08 2.59 -23.56
C PRO A 487 11.31 3.87 -23.16
N PRO A 488 11.91 5.07 -23.33
CA PRO A 488 11.28 6.33 -22.92
C PRO A 488 9.95 6.61 -23.63
N ARG A 489 8.97 7.11 -22.87
CA ARG A 489 7.59 7.36 -23.32
C ARG A 489 7.19 8.82 -23.17
N ALA A 490 6.14 9.24 -23.89
CA ALA A 490 5.66 10.62 -23.89
C ALA A 490 5.21 11.12 -22.50
N ALA A 491 4.70 10.24 -21.65
CA ALA A 491 4.28 10.57 -20.27
C ALA A 491 5.44 11.09 -19.40
N GLN A 492 6.68 10.64 -19.65
CA GLN A 492 7.87 11.09 -18.89
C GLN A 492 8.37 12.47 -19.33
N LEU A 493 7.94 12.96 -20.50
CA LEU A 493 8.49 14.18 -21.12
C LEU A 493 8.44 15.42 -20.21
N PRO A 494 7.38 15.69 -19.42
CA PRO A 494 7.38 16.81 -18.49
C PRO A 494 8.52 16.74 -17.47
N ALA A 495 8.74 15.59 -16.83
CA ALA A 495 9.79 15.40 -15.82
C ALA A 495 11.19 15.45 -16.45
N MET A 496 11.36 14.87 -17.64
CA MET A 496 12.60 14.97 -18.42
C MET A 496 12.97 16.42 -18.73
N ARG A 497 12.00 17.26 -19.10
CA ARG A 497 12.24 18.69 -19.32
C ARG A 497 12.69 19.40 -18.05
N SER A 498 12.05 19.10 -16.92
CA SER A 498 12.44 19.65 -15.61
C SER A 498 13.88 19.29 -15.24
N LEU A 499 14.30 18.03 -15.45
CA LEU A 499 15.68 17.59 -15.25
C LEU A 499 16.66 18.36 -16.15
N ASN A 500 16.39 18.42 -17.46
CA ASN A 500 17.26 19.12 -18.40
C ASN A 500 17.36 20.62 -18.06
N ASN A 501 16.25 21.26 -17.71
CA ASN A 501 16.23 22.66 -17.28
C ASN A 501 17.08 22.87 -16.03
N GLN A 502 17.01 21.96 -15.05
CA GLN A 502 17.80 22.05 -13.82
C GLN A 502 19.30 21.90 -14.10
N VAL A 503 19.68 20.93 -14.94
CA VAL A 503 21.07 20.71 -15.38
C VAL A 503 21.62 21.97 -16.08
N GLN A 504 20.84 22.58 -16.96
CA GLN A 504 21.21 23.83 -17.66
C GLN A 504 21.31 25.02 -16.69
N ARG A 505 20.31 25.18 -15.81
CA ARG A 505 20.25 26.29 -14.84
C ARG A 505 21.43 26.28 -13.89
N MET A 506 21.86 25.10 -13.45
CA MET A 506 23.01 24.93 -12.56
C MET A 506 24.35 24.83 -13.30
N ASN A 507 24.35 24.86 -14.64
CA ASN A 507 25.52 24.72 -15.50
C ASN A 507 26.35 23.46 -15.15
N LEU A 508 25.66 22.31 -15.03
CA LEU A 508 26.29 21.03 -14.70
C LEU A 508 26.88 20.37 -15.94
N ASP A 509 28.04 19.75 -15.78
CA ASP A 509 28.74 19.06 -16.85
C ASP A 509 28.57 17.54 -16.72
N VAL A 510 27.47 17.02 -17.28
CA VAL A 510 26.99 15.65 -17.03
C VAL A 510 27.44 14.68 -18.13
N GLU A 511 28.07 13.58 -17.73
CA GLU A 511 28.39 12.44 -18.62
C GLU A 511 27.47 11.25 -18.40
N THR A 512 27.07 10.99 -17.15
CA THR A 512 26.25 9.83 -16.78
C THR A 512 25.01 10.26 -16.00
N LEU A 513 23.86 9.70 -16.38
CA LEU A 513 22.60 9.82 -15.67
C LEU A 513 22.27 8.50 -14.99
N ALA A 514 22.00 8.55 -13.69
CA ALA A 514 21.81 7.40 -12.82
C ALA A 514 20.40 7.41 -12.21
N PRO A 515 19.44 6.68 -12.81
CA PRO A 515 18.05 6.63 -12.36
C PRO A 515 17.82 5.59 -11.26
N VAL A 516 16.98 5.92 -10.27
CA VAL A 516 16.49 4.92 -9.30
C VAL A 516 15.82 3.76 -10.03
N HIS A 517 15.00 4.03 -11.05
CA HIS A 517 14.36 3.00 -11.85
C HIS A 517 15.11 2.71 -13.16
N GLY A 518 15.78 1.56 -13.22
CA GLY A 518 16.50 1.09 -14.41
C GLY A 518 18.02 1.09 -14.22
N ARG A 519 18.77 1.19 -15.32
CA ARG A 519 20.24 1.22 -15.32
C ARG A 519 20.78 2.64 -15.53
N PRO A 520 21.96 2.98 -14.97
CA PRO A 520 22.68 4.18 -15.39
C PRO A 520 22.93 4.20 -16.91
N VAL A 521 22.85 5.39 -17.52
CA VAL A 521 23.04 5.59 -18.96
C VAL A 521 23.88 6.85 -19.23
N PRO A 522 24.54 6.95 -20.40
CA PRO A 522 25.16 8.20 -20.82
C PRO A 522 24.15 9.34 -20.93
N TRP A 523 24.54 10.56 -20.56
CA TRP A 523 23.70 11.76 -20.70
C TRP A 523 23.22 11.98 -22.15
N SER A 524 24.02 11.57 -23.14
CA SER A 524 23.66 11.63 -24.55
C SER A 524 22.45 10.74 -24.91
N GLU A 525 22.23 9.63 -24.20
CA GLU A 525 21.06 8.76 -24.37
C GLU A 525 19.79 9.48 -23.91
N PHE A 526 19.83 10.11 -22.73
CA PHE A 526 18.76 10.97 -22.22
C PHE A 526 18.45 12.11 -23.18
N MET A 527 19.46 12.85 -23.66
CA MET A 527 19.26 13.97 -24.60
C MET A 527 18.66 13.50 -25.93
N THR A 528 19.05 12.32 -26.41
CA THR A 528 18.47 11.70 -27.60
C THR A 528 17.00 11.35 -27.38
N ALA A 529 16.67 10.74 -26.23
CA ALA A 529 15.31 10.41 -25.86
C ALA A 529 14.42 11.66 -25.74
N LEU A 530 14.90 12.70 -25.04
CA LEU A 530 14.23 13.99 -24.89
C LEU A 530 13.94 14.59 -26.28
N SER A 531 14.97 14.75 -27.12
CA SER A 531 14.85 15.33 -28.46
C SER A 531 13.93 14.52 -29.39
N ARG A 532 13.86 13.20 -29.22
CA ARG A 532 12.96 12.33 -29.97
C ARG A 532 11.51 12.57 -29.55
N LEU A 533 11.22 12.57 -28.25
CA LEU A 533 9.87 12.76 -27.73
C LEU A 533 9.33 14.16 -27.99
N GLU A 534 10.18 15.19 -27.96
CA GLU A 534 9.77 16.56 -28.31
C GLU A 534 9.33 16.72 -29.75
N ARG A 535 9.96 15.99 -30.69
CA ARG A 535 9.58 15.98 -32.11
C ARG A 535 8.33 15.16 -32.41
N GLN A 536 7.93 14.26 -31.52
CA GLN A 536 6.79 13.35 -31.71
C GLN A 536 5.46 13.92 -31.22
N ARG A 537 5.44 15.11 -30.61
CA ARG A 537 4.19 15.72 -30.17
C ARG A 537 3.27 16.01 -31.38
N PRO A 538 2.03 15.48 -31.39
CA PRO A 538 0.99 16.03 -32.24
C PRO A 538 0.76 17.50 -31.83
N ASN A 539 0.53 18.36 -32.82
CA ASN A 539 0.12 19.76 -32.61
C ASN A 539 -1.17 19.87 -31.80
#